data_AF-A0A6J8BHU4-F1
#
_entry.id   AF-A0A6J8BHU4-F1
#
_cell.length_a   1.000
_cell.length_b   1.000
_cell.length_c   1.000
_cell.angle_alpha   90.00
_cell.angle_beta   90.00
_cell.angle_gamma   90.00
#
_symmetry.space_group_name_H-M   'P 1'
#
loop_
_entity.id
_entity.type
_entity.pdbx_description
1 polymer ?
#
loop_
_entity_poly.entity_id
_entity_poly.type
_entity_poly.pdbx_seq_one_letter_code
_entity_poly.pdbx_strand_id
1 'polypeptide(L)'
;MINIFGSVVIFLSFNFVKLEVSPNFRKCIDDFFYQKTAPKLKGLVGSTQICQRLGNLYYYATDYDTTNRIPYYSAYTLSFDRCGSRYNGWFVEPQLATKNDPSMVKISRANNNVATFGNKQAVNVDYTGSGYDRGHLNPRLYHCYTEDSRKATNTLTNIAPQVPSFNQRNME
;
A
#
# COMPACT_ATOMS: atom_id res chain seq x y z
N MET A 1 41.31 46.39 -18.57
CA MET A 1 40.78 45.59 -17.44
C MET A 1 39.29 45.45 -17.63
N ILE A 2 38.79 44.23 -17.84
CA ILE A 2 37.53 43.67 -17.32
C ILE A 2 37.51 42.22 -17.80
N ASN A 3 37.84 41.30 -16.89
CA ASN A 3 37.67 39.87 -17.08
C ASN A 3 36.19 39.54 -16.89
N ILE A 4 35.54 38.95 -17.89
CA ILE A 4 34.23 38.32 -17.71
C ILE A 4 34.50 36.83 -17.47
N PHE A 5 34.64 36.44 -16.20
CA PHE A 5 34.54 35.04 -15.81
C PHE A 5 33.07 34.64 -15.88
N GLY A 6 32.66 34.04 -17.00
CA GLY A 6 31.37 33.38 -17.12
C GLY A 6 31.39 32.07 -16.34
N SER A 7 30.79 32.03 -15.15
CA SER A 7 30.53 30.77 -14.45
C SER A 7 29.37 30.05 -15.12
N VAL A 8 29.68 28.98 -15.86
CA VAL A 8 28.67 28.01 -16.32
C VAL A 8 28.30 27.12 -15.12
N VAL A 9 27.13 27.36 -14.55
CA VAL A 9 26.56 26.46 -13.53
C VAL A 9 25.86 25.31 -14.25
N ILE A 10 26.54 24.17 -14.36
CA ILE A 10 25.95 22.93 -14.86
C ILE A 10 25.08 22.35 -13.73
N PHE A 11 23.76 22.49 -13.82
CA PHE A 11 22.84 21.67 -13.03
C PHE A 11 22.91 20.25 -13.59
N LEU A 12 23.76 19.41 -13.00
CA LEU A 12 23.63 17.95 -13.16
C LEU A 12 22.29 17.54 -12.56
N SER A 13 21.27 17.42 -13.40
CA SER A 13 20.01 16.79 -13.04
C SER A 13 20.26 15.30 -12.84
N PHE A 14 20.73 14.96 -11.64
CA PHE A 14 20.71 13.59 -11.15
C PHE A 14 19.24 13.17 -10.99
N ASN A 15 18.63 12.65 -12.05
CA ASN A 15 17.35 11.94 -11.98
C ASN A 15 17.56 10.59 -11.29
N PHE A 16 17.74 10.60 -9.97
CA PHE A 16 17.61 9.39 -9.16
C PHE A 16 16.89 9.72 -7.86
N VAL A 17 15.55 9.70 -7.91
CA VAL A 17 14.76 9.38 -6.72
C VAL A 17 13.75 8.30 -7.09
N LYS A 18 14.12 7.03 -6.82
CA LYS A 18 13.16 5.93 -6.70
C LYS A 18 13.21 5.40 -5.28
N LEU A 19 12.22 5.78 -4.49
CA LEU A 19 11.88 5.22 -3.19
C LEU A 19 10.46 5.68 -2.85
N GLU A 20 9.53 4.75 -2.72
CA GLU A 20 8.22 5.07 -2.15
C GLU A 20 7.96 4.22 -0.92
N VAL A 21 8.49 4.69 0.19
CA VAL A 21 7.84 4.52 1.49
C VAL A 21 7.49 5.95 1.89
N SER A 22 6.41 6.15 2.64
CA SER A 22 5.87 7.48 2.93
C SER A 22 6.04 7.80 4.42
N PRO A 23 7.24 8.24 4.88
CA PRO A 23 7.43 8.67 6.25
C PRO A 23 6.39 9.70 6.66
N ASN A 24 5.75 9.48 7.80
CA ASN A 24 4.62 10.23 8.35
C ASN A 24 3.46 10.42 7.37
N PHE A 25 3.27 9.47 6.45
CA PHE A 25 2.25 9.50 5.40
C PHE A 25 2.28 10.76 4.53
N ARG A 26 3.43 11.44 4.40
CA ARG A 26 3.54 12.74 3.70
C ARG A 26 2.88 12.82 2.32
N LYS A 27 2.79 11.70 1.59
CA LYS A 27 2.16 11.65 0.26
C LYS A 27 0.62 11.58 0.25
N CYS A 28 -0.01 11.26 1.39
CA CYS A 28 -1.45 11.02 1.49
C CYS A 28 -2.05 11.44 2.84
N ILE A 29 -1.31 12.20 3.65
CA ILE A 29 -1.73 12.66 4.99
C ILE A 29 -2.98 13.55 4.91
N ASP A 30 -3.07 14.34 3.84
CA ASP A 30 -4.17 15.28 3.61
C ASP A 30 -5.48 14.59 3.19
N ASP A 31 -5.39 13.37 2.62
CA ASP A 31 -6.53 12.69 2.01
C ASP A 31 -7.24 11.75 2.99
N PHE A 32 -6.50 11.03 3.83
CA PHE A 32 -7.04 9.89 4.60
C PHE A 32 -6.99 10.05 6.11
N PHE A 33 -6.34 11.09 6.62
CA PHE A 33 -6.20 11.30 8.05
C PHE A 33 -6.99 12.51 8.53
N TYR A 34 -7.78 12.30 9.58
CA TYR A 34 -8.51 13.38 10.23
C TYR A 34 -7.56 14.46 10.72
N GLN A 35 -7.86 15.73 10.39
CA GLN A 35 -7.01 16.88 10.68
C GLN A 35 -5.53 16.69 10.28
N LYS A 36 -5.29 15.96 9.18
CA LYS A 36 -3.94 15.76 8.63
C LYS A 36 -2.96 15.16 9.65
N THR A 37 -3.49 14.33 10.57
CA THR A 37 -2.72 13.80 11.70
C THR A 37 -2.86 12.29 11.79
N ALA A 38 -1.73 11.59 11.63
CA ALA A 38 -1.66 10.15 11.82
C ALA A 38 -1.68 9.78 13.32
N PRO A 39 -2.34 8.66 13.69
CA PRO A 39 -2.36 8.20 15.07
C PRO A 39 -0.94 7.85 15.56
N LYS A 40 -0.62 8.26 16.79
CA LYS A 40 0.66 7.94 17.43
C LYS A 40 0.53 6.65 18.24
N LEU A 41 0.73 5.52 17.58
CA LEU A 41 0.74 4.22 18.24
C LEU A 41 2.12 3.95 18.84
N LYS A 42 2.16 3.51 20.09
CA LYS A 42 3.41 3.14 20.79
C LYS A 42 3.70 1.66 20.58
N GLY A 43 4.99 1.31 20.53
CA GLY A 43 5.43 -0.09 20.48
C GLY A 43 5.36 -0.73 19.09
N LEU A 44 5.11 0.04 18.03
CA LEU A 44 5.20 -0.48 16.66
C LEU A 44 6.67 -0.73 16.30
N VAL A 45 7.02 -1.98 16.03
CA VAL A 45 8.36 -2.41 15.57
C VAL A 45 8.25 -2.91 14.14
N GLY A 46 9.26 -2.65 13.31
CA GLY A 46 9.25 -3.08 11.90
C GLY A 46 8.19 -2.40 11.02
N SER A 47 7.58 -1.32 11.54
CA SER A 47 6.55 -0.53 10.86
C SER A 47 7.11 0.18 9.62
N THR A 48 6.31 0.17 8.56
CA THR A 48 6.54 0.90 7.32
C THR A 48 5.24 1.56 6.90
N GLN A 49 5.29 2.87 6.68
CA GLN A 49 4.13 3.69 6.35
C GLN A 49 3.95 3.78 4.84
N ILE A 50 2.80 3.34 4.36
CA ILE A 50 2.50 3.12 2.95
C ILE A 50 1.32 4.02 2.58
N CYS A 51 1.50 4.89 1.59
CA CYS A 51 0.38 5.50 0.88
C CYS A 51 0.05 4.58 -0.29
N GLN A 52 -1.11 3.96 -0.25
CA GLN A 52 -1.47 2.83 -1.11
C GLN A 52 -1.88 3.36 -2.48
N ARG A 53 -1.03 3.12 -3.47
CA ARG A 53 -1.12 3.72 -4.79
C ARG A 53 -1.39 2.67 -5.86
N LEU A 54 -2.36 2.94 -6.73
CA LEU A 54 -2.58 2.16 -7.96
C LEU A 54 -2.55 3.12 -9.15
N GLY A 55 -1.63 2.88 -10.08
CA GLY A 55 -1.32 3.85 -11.13
C GLY A 55 -0.75 5.13 -10.53
N ASN A 56 -1.46 6.25 -10.69
CA ASN A 56 -1.02 7.57 -10.22
C ASN A 56 -1.84 8.13 -9.06
N LEU A 57 -2.79 7.36 -8.53
CA LEU A 57 -3.69 7.81 -7.48
C LEU A 57 -3.46 7.04 -6.18
N TYR A 58 -3.56 7.75 -5.07
CA TYR A 58 -3.60 7.16 -3.73
C TYR A 58 -5.05 6.85 -3.35
N TYR A 59 -5.25 5.74 -2.67
CA TYR A 59 -6.59 5.23 -2.34
C TYR A 59 -6.83 5.08 -0.84
N TYR A 60 -5.78 4.87 -0.06
CA TYR A 60 -5.80 4.81 1.40
C TYR A 60 -4.37 4.82 1.94
N ALA A 61 -4.21 4.81 3.25
CA ALA A 61 -2.94 4.66 3.92
C ALA A 61 -2.91 3.40 4.78
N THR A 62 -1.74 2.79 4.92
CA THR A 62 -1.51 1.63 5.78
C THR A 62 -0.21 1.79 6.55
N ASP A 63 -0.26 1.58 7.86
CA ASP A 63 0.95 1.31 8.64
C ASP A 63 1.16 -0.20 8.71
N TYR A 64 2.28 -0.68 8.19
CA TYR A 64 2.49 -2.09 7.89
C TYR A 64 3.68 -2.67 8.65
N ASP A 65 3.47 -3.78 9.36
CA ASP A 65 4.54 -4.53 10.01
C ASP A 65 5.27 -5.40 8.97
N THR A 66 6.48 -5.01 8.60
CA THR A 66 7.29 -5.77 7.64
C THR A 66 7.95 -7.01 8.25
N THR A 67 7.98 -7.14 9.59
CA THR A 67 8.50 -8.31 10.31
C THR A 67 7.44 -9.41 10.33
N ASN A 68 6.24 -9.09 10.79
CA ASN A 68 5.13 -10.06 10.85
C ASN A 68 4.31 -10.11 9.56
N ARG A 69 4.58 -9.21 8.61
CA ARG A 69 3.95 -9.16 7.29
C ARG A 69 2.42 -8.97 7.37
N ILE A 70 1.98 -8.12 8.30
CA ILE A 70 0.56 -7.78 8.54
C ILE A 70 0.36 -6.26 8.72
N PRO A 71 -0.79 -5.69 8.37
CA PRO A 71 -1.10 -4.30 8.67
C PRO A 71 -1.33 -4.08 10.16
N TYR A 72 -0.74 -3.03 10.72
CA TYR A 72 -1.10 -2.54 12.05
C TYR A 72 -2.43 -1.78 12.02
N TYR A 73 -2.59 -0.87 11.05
CA TYR A 73 -3.85 -0.18 10.79
C TYR A 73 -3.93 0.33 9.35
N SER A 74 -5.15 0.64 8.92
CA SER A 74 -5.42 1.36 7.67
C SER A 74 -6.22 2.63 7.94
N ALA A 75 -5.94 3.71 7.22
CA ALA A 75 -6.69 4.96 7.24
C ALA A 75 -7.28 5.22 5.85
N TYR A 76 -8.58 5.46 5.79
CA TYR A 76 -9.34 5.61 4.55
C TYR A 76 -10.61 6.42 4.81
N THR A 77 -11.18 6.97 3.74
CA THR A 77 -12.47 7.65 3.79
C THR A 77 -13.59 6.67 3.45
N LEU A 78 -14.75 6.85 4.09
CA LEU A 78 -15.93 6.03 3.82
C LEU A 78 -16.68 6.62 2.62
N SER A 79 -16.89 5.81 1.58
CA SER A 79 -17.89 6.05 0.54
C SER A 79 -19.03 5.04 0.69
N PHE A 80 -20.25 5.51 0.41
CA PHE A 80 -21.47 4.70 0.41
C PHE A 80 -22.02 4.50 -1.01
N ASP A 81 -21.17 4.68 -2.03
CA ASP A 81 -21.54 4.48 -3.43
C ASP A 81 -21.84 3.00 -3.71
N ARG A 82 -22.67 2.74 -4.72
CA ARG A 82 -23.01 1.37 -5.13
C ARG A 82 -21.84 0.73 -5.87
N CYS A 83 -21.40 -0.42 -5.39
CA CYS A 83 -20.28 -1.15 -5.95
C CYS A 83 -20.66 -1.99 -7.18
N GLY A 84 -19.76 -2.07 -8.15
CA GLY A 84 -19.83 -3.03 -9.25
C GLY A 84 -19.42 -4.47 -8.89
N SER A 85 -19.25 -5.34 -9.90
CA SER A 85 -18.92 -6.77 -9.78
C SER A 85 -17.59 -7.05 -9.08
N ARG A 86 -17.47 -8.08 -8.23
CA ARG A 86 -16.25 -8.34 -7.44
C ARG A 86 -14.99 -8.51 -8.31
N TYR A 87 -13.89 -7.89 -7.90
CA TYR A 87 -12.56 -8.12 -8.48
C TYR A 87 -11.79 -9.15 -7.66
N ASN A 88 -11.26 -10.19 -8.30
CA ASN A 88 -10.61 -11.32 -7.64
C ASN A 88 -9.07 -11.32 -7.74
N GLY A 89 -8.48 -10.32 -8.40
CA GLY A 89 -7.03 -10.19 -8.49
C GLY A 89 -6.42 -9.61 -7.22
N TRP A 90 -5.17 -9.98 -6.97
CA TRP A 90 -4.39 -9.60 -5.79
C TRP A 90 -3.14 -8.84 -6.18
N PHE A 91 -2.80 -7.86 -5.35
CA PHE A 91 -1.66 -6.97 -5.54
C PHE A 91 -0.62 -7.16 -4.42
N VAL A 92 0.60 -6.74 -4.73
CA VAL A 92 1.73 -6.64 -3.81
C VAL A 92 2.39 -5.28 -4.01
N GLU A 93 3.16 -4.82 -3.02
CA GLU A 93 3.85 -3.54 -3.00
C GLU A 93 5.30 -3.69 -3.49
N PRO A 94 5.66 -3.29 -4.73
CA PRO A 94 7.05 -3.38 -5.19
C PRO A 94 7.99 -2.52 -4.36
N GLN A 95 7.48 -1.45 -3.78
CA GLN A 95 8.24 -0.56 -2.92
C GLN A 95 8.77 -1.21 -1.63
N LEU A 96 8.21 -2.33 -1.18
CA LEU A 96 8.73 -3.13 -0.07
C LEU A 96 9.77 -4.17 -0.51
N ALA A 97 9.84 -4.48 -1.80
CA ALA A 97 10.67 -5.55 -2.35
C ALA A 97 11.88 -5.03 -3.14
N THR A 98 11.62 -4.29 -4.22
CA THR A 98 12.63 -3.82 -5.18
C THR A 98 12.80 -2.31 -5.17
N LYS A 99 11.91 -1.56 -4.47
CA LYS A 99 11.89 -0.09 -4.39
C LYS A 99 11.76 0.63 -5.75
N ASN A 100 11.43 -0.11 -6.80
CA ASN A 100 11.48 0.39 -8.18
C ASN A 100 10.15 0.98 -8.68
N ASP A 101 9.03 0.63 -8.06
CA ASP A 101 7.70 1.09 -8.46
C ASP A 101 6.86 1.44 -7.22
N PRO A 102 6.34 2.68 -7.13
CA PRO A 102 5.43 3.09 -6.07
C PRO A 102 4.00 2.57 -6.21
N SER A 103 3.60 2.15 -7.42
CA SER A 103 2.27 1.60 -7.62
C SER A 103 2.28 0.13 -7.23
N MET A 104 1.24 -0.31 -6.53
CA MET A 104 0.96 -1.72 -6.33
C MET A 104 0.85 -2.43 -7.69
N VAL A 105 1.31 -3.68 -7.76
CA VAL A 105 1.30 -4.48 -8.98
C VAL A 105 0.61 -5.81 -8.74
N LYS A 106 -0.07 -6.32 -9.76
CA LYS A 106 -0.68 -7.65 -9.70
C LYS A 106 0.41 -8.68 -9.41
N ILE A 107 0.16 -9.59 -8.48
CA ILE A 107 1.13 -10.62 -8.09
C ILE A 107 1.55 -11.52 -9.26
N SER A 108 0.66 -11.73 -10.24
CA SER A 108 0.98 -12.47 -11.47
C SER A 108 2.02 -11.77 -12.34
N ARG A 109 2.09 -10.43 -12.32
CA ARG A 109 3.14 -9.63 -13.01
C ARG A 109 4.44 -9.57 -12.21
N ALA A 110 4.38 -9.82 -10.90
CA ALA A 110 5.55 -9.98 -10.05
C ALA A 110 6.21 -11.38 -10.20
N ASN A 111 5.82 -12.14 -11.23
CA ASN A 111 6.22 -13.53 -11.49
C ASN A 111 6.01 -14.48 -10.29
N ASN A 112 5.11 -14.15 -9.36
CA ASN A 112 5.00 -14.81 -8.07
C ASN A 112 6.38 -15.02 -7.39
N ASN A 113 7.34 -14.11 -7.60
CA ASN A 113 8.69 -14.28 -7.08
C ASN A 113 8.68 -14.05 -5.56
N VAL A 114 8.33 -15.11 -4.83
CA VAL A 114 8.29 -15.16 -3.36
C VAL A 114 9.64 -14.76 -2.77
N ALA A 115 10.76 -15.16 -3.40
CA ALA A 115 12.09 -14.78 -2.91
C ALA A 115 12.32 -13.26 -2.94
N THR A 116 11.72 -12.55 -3.90
CA THR A 116 11.84 -11.10 -4.00
C THR A 116 10.81 -10.38 -3.15
N PHE A 117 9.54 -10.78 -3.20
CA PHE A 117 8.44 -10.04 -2.56
C PHE A 117 8.12 -10.52 -1.14
N GLY A 118 8.36 -11.79 -0.81
CA GLY A 118 7.95 -12.40 0.46
C GLY A 118 8.76 -11.99 1.69
N ASN A 119 9.92 -11.33 1.52
CA ASN A 119 10.82 -11.00 2.62
C ASN A 119 10.27 -9.92 3.57
N LYS A 120 9.44 -9.00 3.05
CA LYS A 120 8.97 -7.81 3.77
C LYS A 120 7.47 -7.57 3.66
N GLN A 121 6.74 -8.47 3.01
CA GLN A 121 5.28 -8.45 2.94
C GLN A 121 4.74 -9.86 2.70
N ALA A 122 3.45 -10.04 2.98
CA ALA A 122 2.77 -11.29 2.69
C ALA A 122 2.61 -11.49 1.17
N VAL A 123 2.63 -12.75 0.77
CA VAL A 123 2.37 -13.21 -0.60
C VAL A 123 1.26 -14.26 -0.58
N ASN A 124 0.69 -14.59 -1.74
CA ASN A 124 -0.44 -15.53 -1.81
C ASN A 124 -0.16 -16.88 -1.14
N VAL A 125 1.08 -17.39 -1.25
CA VAL A 125 1.45 -18.68 -0.67
C VAL A 125 1.41 -18.69 0.86
N ASP A 126 1.50 -17.53 1.53
CA ASP A 126 1.34 -17.47 2.99
C ASP A 126 -0.11 -17.78 3.43
N TYR A 127 -1.10 -17.62 2.54
CA TYR A 127 -2.51 -17.88 2.83
C TYR A 127 -3.01 -19.21 2.25
N THR A 128 -2.50 -19.64 1.10
CA THR A 128 -2.92 -20.88 0.44
C THR A 128 -2.70 -22.10 1.35
N GLY A 129 -3.78 -22.82 1.67
CA GLY A 129 -3.71 -24.02 2.52
C GLY A 129 -3.50 -23.75 4.01
N SER A 130 -3.46 -22.49 4.45
CA SER A 130 -3.24 -22.11 5.85
C SER A 130 -4.45 -22.36 6.76
N GLY A 131 -5.65 -22.52 6.18
CA GLY A 131 -6.92 -22.53 6.91
C GLY A 131 -7.45 -21.13 7.28
N TYR A 132 -6.73 -20.06 6.94
CA TYR A 132 -7.15 -18.67 7.16
C TYR A 132 -7.56 -17.98 5.87
N ASP A 133 -8.55 -17.09 5.99
CA ASP A 133 -8.92 -16.17 4.94
C ASP A 133 -7.97 -14.97 4.87
N ARG A 134 -7.94 -14.37 3.68
CA ARG A 134 -7.37 -13.04 3.46
C ARG A 134 -8.36 -11.98 3.93
N GLY A 135 -8.33 -11.68 5.23
CA GLY A 135 -9.20 -10.70 5.85
C GLY A 135 -8.77 -9.27 5.58
N HIS A 136 -9.63 -8.48 4.92
CA HIS A 136 -9.40 -7.07 4.66
C HIS A 136 -9.46 -6.23 5.93
N LEU A 137 -8.46 -5.36 6.14
CA LEU A 137 -8.51 -4.35 7.20
C LEU A 137 -9.21 -3.07 6.74
N ASN A 138 -8.92 -2.61 5.52
CA ASN A 138 -9.73 -1.64 4.79
C ASN A 138 -10.73 -2.39 3.89
N PRO A 139 -12.03 -2.43 4.23
CA PRO A 139 -13.01 -3.22 3.51
C PRO A 139 -13.29 -2.65 2.11
N ARG A 140 -13.32 -3.56 1.13
CA ARG A 140 -13.67 -3.25 -0.27
C ARG A 140 -14.99 -2.47 -0.42
N LEU A 141 -15.95 -2.70 0.49
CA LEU A 141 -17.31 -2.14 0.41
C LEU A 141 -17.33 -0.61 0.43
N TYR A 142 -16.35 0.04 1.06
CA TYR A 142 -16.31 1.50 1.19
C TYR A 142 -15.53 2.19 0.06
N HIS A 143 -15.07 1.46 -0.95
CA HIS A 143 -14.18 1.95 -2.02
C HIS A 143 -14.85 1.93 -3.39
N CYS A 144 -16.10 2.41 -3.47
CA CYS A 144 -16.95 2.20 -4.65
C CYS A 144 -17.12 3.41 -5.59
N TYR A 145 -16.32 4.46 -5.40
CA TYR A 145 -16.30 5.64 -6.27
C TYR A 145 -15.61 5.38 -7.63
N THR A 146 -14.71 4.40 -7.72
CA THR A 146 -14.15 3.91 -8.99
C THR A 146 -13.93 2.39 -8.95
N GLU A 147 -13.70 1.78 -10.12
CA GLU A 147 -13.24 0.38 -10.11
C GLU A 147 -11.87 0.22 -9.45
N ASP A 148 -10.96 1.17 -9.69
CA ASP A 148 -9.57 1.07 -9.24
C ASP A 148 -9.43 1.29 -7.74
N SER A 149 -10.25 2.13 -7.11
CA SER A 149 -10.32 2.24 -5.64
C SER A 149 -10.63 0.91 -4.99
N ARG A 150 -11.56 0.18 -5.59
CA ARG A 150 -11.97 -1.13 -5.10
C ARG A 150 -10.92 -2.21 -5.36
N LYS A 151 -10.19 -2.12 -6.47
CA LYS A 151 -9.06 -3.01 -6.76
C LYS A 151 -7.90 -2.75 -5.80
N ALA A 152 -7.67 -1.49 -5.44
CA ALA A 152 -6.56 -1.09 -4.56
C ALA A 152 -6.64 -1.70 -3.16
N THR A 153 -7.85 -2.01 -2.66
CA THR A 153 -8.01 -2.70 -1.37
C THR A 153 -7.55 -4.16 -1.39
N ASN A 154 -7.35 -4.77 -2.57
CA ASN A 154 -6.88 -6.14 -2.72
C ASN A 154 -5.33 -6.25 -2.79
N THR A 155 -4.60 -5.36 -2.13
CA THR A 155 -3.16 -5.55 -1.88
C THR A 155 -2.97 -6.38 -0.62
N LEU A 156 -1.97 -7.26 -0.59
CA LEU A 156 -1.69 -8.11 0.57
C LEU A 156 -1.18 -7.31 1.78
N THR A 157 -0.71 -6.07 1.60
CA THR A 157 -0.39 -5.18 2.70
C THR A 157 -1.63 -4.64 3.43
N ASN A 158 -2.83 -4.83 2.90
CA ASN A 158 -4.11 -4.51 3.55
C ASN A 158 -4.79 -5.74 4.19
N ILE A 159 -4.09 -6.88 4.26
CA ILE A 159 -4.66 -8.17 4.64
C ILE A 159 -3.98 -8.72 5.90
N ALA A 160 -4.80 -9.26 6.81
CA ALA A 160 -4.36 -10.10 7.90
C ALA A 160 -5.05 -11.47 7.84
N PRO A 161 -4.42 -12.54 8.35
CA PRO A 161 -5.09 -13.83 8.53
C PRO A 161 -6.33 -13.68 9.41
N GLN A 162 -7.49 -14.05 8.88
CA GLN A 162 -8.73 -14.08 9.65
C GLN A 162 -9.34 -15.48 9.59
N VAL A 163 -9.91 -15.93 10.71
CA VAL A 163 -10.64 -17.19 10.75
C VAL A 163 -11.82 -17.09 9.76
N PRO A 164 -12.06 -18.10 8.89
CA PRO A 164 -13.12 -18.03 7.88
C PRO A 164 -14.51 -17.68 8.44
N SER A 165 -14.86 -18.24 9.60
CA SER A 165 -16.13 -17.95 10.28
C SER A 165 -16.25 -16.51 10.79
N PHE A 166 -15.14 -15.77 10.90
CA PHE A 166 -15.16 -14.34 11.22
C PHE A 166 -15.25 -13.49 9.94
N ASN A 167 -14.40 -13.76 8.95
CA ASN A 167 -14.27 -12.95 7.73
C ASN A 167 -15.47 -13.05 6.78
N GLN A 168 -16.14 -14.21 6.74
CA GLN A 168 -17.21 -14.48 5.78
C GLN A 168 -18.61 -14.11 6.29
N ARG A 169 -18.73 -13.60 7.52
CA ARG A 169 -20.02 -13.16 8.04
C ARG A 169 -20.45 -11.88 7.32
N ASN A 170 -21.73 -11.83 6.98
CA ASN A 170 -22.37 -10.56 6.66
C ASN A 170 -22.50 -9.79 7.97
N MET A 171 -22.19 -8.50 7.96
CA MET A 171 -22.66 -7.62 9.04
C MET A 171 -24.19 -7.60 8.91
N GLU A 172 -24.87 -8.26 9.85
CA GLU A 172 -26.33 -8.16 10.01
C GLU A 172 -26.75 -6.73 10.37
#